data_AF-A0A1L9R4Z0-F1
#
_entry.id   AF-A0A1L9R4Z0-F1
#
_cell.length_a   1.000
_cell.length_b   1.000
_cell.length_c   1.000
_cell.angle_alpha   90.00
_cell.angle_beta   90.00
_cell.angle_gamma   90.00
#
_symmetry.space_group_name_H-M   'P 1'
#
loop_
_entity.id
_entity.type
_entity.pdbx_description
1 polymer ?
#
loop_
_entity_poly.entity_id
_entity_poly.type
_entity_poly.pdbx_seq_one_letter_code
_entity_poly.pdbx_strand_id
1 'polypeptide(L)'
;MPTISLIGATGRTGRGVLQILLTEPYRSYDIRIYVRSKAKLLSIFPDLASYARVSVFEGSIADINLFKQCLSSADTIISVLGENENIAGLHILQDAATTTVSALQELCTENPNYEIPRLVLLSSATWNATFAGARPRFIHWLIKTAFCYPYADLLKAQEIYAQRPDLLRLCLIQPPAIVEGESSGHILSTETVTLVVSYGDLASGFVEVATKAEHRDIEAIGVSSTSKDQKKYLLELQIRIVRGFLAQYVPGYFSIENKVWGLLGYA
;
A
#
# COMPACT_ATOMS: atom_id res chain seq x y z
N MET A 1 14.89 19.47 -5.04
CA MET A 1 15.26 18.08 -4.65
C MET A 1 13.96 17.33 -4.48
N PRO A 2 13.90 16.02 -4.80
CA PRO A 2 12.63 15.31 -4.76
C PRO A 2 12.10 15.15 -3.33
N THR A 3 10.81 15.38 -3.16
CA THR A 3 10.07 15.20 -1.91
C THR A 3 9.12 14.02 -2.05
N ILE A 4 9.24 13.06 -1.13
CA ILE A 4 8.36 11.89 -1.07
C ILE A 4 7.47 11.98 0.17
N SER A 5 6.16 11.93 -0.05
CA SER A 5 5.20 11.72 1.03
C SER A 5 4.85 10.24 1.16
N LEU A 6 5.03 9.66 2.33
CA LEU A 6 4.74 8.25 2.62
C LEU A 6 3.54 8.12 3.56
N ILE A 7 2.49 7.47 3.07
CA ILE A 7 1.26 7.15 3.81
C ILE A 7 1.26 5.63 4.07
N GLY A 8 1.20 5.24 5.35
CA GLY A 8 1.19 3.81 5.74
C GLY A 8 2.55 3.24 6.17
N ALA A 9 3.50 4.07 6.61
CA ALA A 9 4.86 3.67 6.98
C ALA A 9 4.97 2.61 8.11
N THR A 10 3.92 2.43 8.92
CA THR A 10 3.93 1.44 10.02
C THR A 10 3.44 0.05 9.61
N GLY A 11 2.85 -0.09 8.42
CA GLY A 11 2.47 -1.37 7.82
C GLY A 11 3.68 -2.14 7.28
N ARG A 12 3.56 -3.44 7.02
CA ARG A 12 4.69 -4.29 6.63
C ARG A 12 5.42 -3.78 5.37
N THR A 13 4.66 -3.49 4.29
CA THR A 13 5.23 -2.87 3.08
C THR A 13 5.81 -1.49 3.35
N GLY A 14 5.09 -0.65 4.09
CA GLY A 14 5.54 0.71 4.39
C GLY A 14 6.81 0.78 5.23
N ARG A 15 7.04 -0.18 6.13
CA ARG A 15 8.32 -0.32 6.84
C ARG A 15 9.45 -0.59 5.88
N GLY A 16 9.26 -1.56 4.95
CA GLY A 16 10.26 -1.85 3.92
C GLY A 16 10.56 -0.64 3.06
N VAL A 17 9.52 0.08 2.61
CA VAL A 17 9.68 1.30 1.79
C VAL A 17 10.48 2.35 2.55
N LEU A 18 10.08 2.65 3.79
CA LEU A 18 10.78 3.64 4.60
C LEU A 18 12.23 3.23 4.84
N GLN A 19 12.50 1.96 5.13
CA GLN A 19 13.85 1.47 5.36
C GLN A 19 14.76 1.70 4.15
N ILE A 20 14.25 1.48 2.93
CA ILE A 20 14.99 1.75 1.69
C ILE A 20 15.19 3.26 1.50
N LEU A 21 14.16 4.08 1.72
CA LEU A 21 14.25 5.54 1.56
C LEU A 21 15.24 6.20 2.53
N LEU A 22 15.53 5.58 3.67
CA LEU A 22 16.52 6.07 4.63
C LEU A 22 17.98 5.74 4.25
N THR A 23 18.20 4.99 3.18
CA THR A 23 19.53 4.63 2.66
C THR A 23 19.93 5.44 1.44
N GLU A 24 21.21 5.46 1.10
CA GLU A 24 21.69 6.08 -0.15
C GLU A 24 21.15 5.35 -1.39
N PRO A 25 20.82 6.05 -2.49
CA PRO A 25 20.95 7.51 -2.71
C PRO A 25 19.76 8.34 -2.20
N TYR A 26 18.71 7.68 -1.69
CA TYR A 26 17.44 8.29 -1.32
C TYR A 26 17.51 9.14 -0.04
N ARG A 27 18.55 8.96 0.77
CA ARG A 27 18.81 9.77 1.98
C ARG A 27 18.90 11.28 1.70
N SER A 28 19.20 11.65 0.45
CA SER A 28 19.20 13.05 0.00
C SER A 28 17.79 13.64 -0.23
N TYR A 29 16.76 12.80 -0.30
CA TYR A 29 15.38 13.22 -0.57
C TYR A 29 14.73 13.78 0.69
N ASP A 30 13.74 14.64 0.51
CA ASP A 30 12.94 15.14 1.64
C ASP A 30 11.75 14.19 1.85
N ILE A 31 11.73 13.51 3.00
CA ILE A 31 10.77 12.44 3.28
C ILE A 31 9.74 12.95 4.30
N ARG A 32 8.47 12.91 3.93
CA ARG A 32 7.34 13.37 4.76
C ARG A 32 6.46 12.17 5.06
N ILE A 33 6.29 11.84 6.34
CA ILE A 33 5.66 10.59 6.75
C ILE A 33 4.38 10.90 7.50
N TYR A 34 3.26 10.45 6.98
CA TYR A 34 1.99 10.46 7.72
C TYR A 34 1.85 9.18 8.56
N VAL A 35 1.51 9.34 9.84
CA VAL A 35 1.17 8.24 10.74
C VAL A 35 0.01 8.57 11.67
N ARG A 36 -0.72 7.53 12.10
CA ARG A 36 -1.70 7.65 13.18
C ARG A 36 -1.08 7.71 14.58
N SER A 37 0.12 7.14 14.73
CA SER A 37 0.85 7.08 15.99
C SER A 37 2.34 7.23 15.72
N LYS A 38 2.92 8.34 16.16
CA LYS A 38 4.36 8.61 16.09
C LYS A 38 5.12 7.69 17.02
N ALA A 39 4.57 7.39 18.20
CA ALA A 39 5.16 6.43 19.14
C ALA A 39 5.38 5.06 18.49
N LYS A 40 4.37 4.53 17.78
CA LYS A 40 4.50 3.26 17.04
C LYS A 40 5.54 3.32 15.92
N LEU A 41 5.66 4.47 15.23
CA LEU A 41 6.69 4.64 14.20
C LEU A 41 8.09 4.62 14.81
N LEU A 42 8.30 5.38 15.89
CA LEU A 42 9.59 5.49 16.57
C LEU A 42 10.00 4.19 17.28
N SER A 43 9.04 3.36 17.74
CA SER A 43 9.38 2.03 18.26
C SER A 43 9.93 1.09 17.17
N ILE A 44 9.57 1.32 15.90
CA ILE A 44 10.06 0.53 14.76
C ILE A 44 11.35 1.14 14.19
N PHE A 45 11.43 2.48 14.14
CA PHE A 45 12.57 3.24 13.64
C PHE A 45 13.05 4.22 14.73
N PRO A 46 13.83 3.75 15.73
CA PRO A 46 14.26 4.58 16.86
C PRO A 46 15.09 5.80 16.42
N ASP A 47 15.95 5.59 15.41
CA ASP A 47 16.86 6.61 14.91
C ASP A 47 16.21 7.59 13.93
N LEU A 48 14.90 7.46 13.66
CA LEU A 48 14.21 8.29 12.65
C LEU A 48 14.35 9.79 12.93
N ALA A 49 14.38 10.18 14.21
CA ALA A 49 14.55 11.56 14.64
C ALA A 49 15.95 12.15 14.31
N SER A 50 16.94 11.30 14.03
CA SER A 50 18.29 11.73 13.66
C SER A 50 18.41 12.14 12.18
N TYR A 51 17.43 11.79 11.35
CA TYR A 51 17.44 12.12 9.92
C TYR A 51 16.88 13.52 9.69
N ALA A 52 17.76 14.48 9.42
CA ALA A 52 17.40 15.91 9.25
C ALA A 52 16.35 16.17 8.14
N ARG A 53 16.23 15.29 7.15
CA ARG A 53 15.31 15.41 6.00
C ARG A 53 14.02 14.61 6.16
N VAL A 54 13.77 14.06 7.35
CA VAL A 54 12.56 13.29 7.63
C VAL A 54 11.64 14.11 8.52
N SER A 55 10.42 14.34 8.05
CA SER A 55 9.35 14.99 8.81
C SER A 55 8.23 13.99 9.09
N VAL A 56 7.75 13.94 10.33
CA VAL A 56 6.66 13.04 10.74
C VAL A 56 5.44 13.85 11.13
N PHE A 57 4.32 13.57 10.46
CA PHE A 57 3.01 14.17 10.67
C PHE A 57 2.10 13.15 11.35
N GLU A 58 1.73 13.42 12.59
CA GLU A 58 0.90 12.54 13.41
C GLU A 58 -0.53 13.09 13.51
N GLY A 59 -1.52 12.25 13.22
CA GLY A 59 -2.91 12.62 13.45
C GLY A 59 -3.92 11.70 12.79
N SER A 60 -5.17 12.18 12.74
CA SER A 60 -6.28 11.43 12.16
C SER A 60 -6.15 11.33 10.64
N ILE A 61 -6.67 10.24 10.07
CA ILE A 61 -6.75 10.04 8.62
C ILE A 61 -7.76 10.99 7.95
N ALA A 62 -8.66 11.57 8.76
CA ALA A 62 -9.65 12.56 8.32
C ALA A 62 -9.16 14.02 8.48
N ASP A 63 -7.94 14.24 8.95
CA ASP A 63 -7.40 15.58 9.16
C ASP A 63 -6.82 16.15 7.85
N ILE A 64 -7.63 16.95 7.16
CA ILE A 64 -7.25 17.59 5.90
C ILE A 64 -6.06 18.53 6.07
N ASN A 65 -6.00 19.30 7.16
CA ASN A 65 -4.91 20.26 7.39
C ASN A 65 -3.58 19.55 7.62
N LEU A 66 -3.58 18.43 8.35
CA LEU A 66 -2.41 17.58 8.50
C LEU A 66 -1.95 17.02 7.15
N PHE A 67 -2.89 16.54 6.32
CA PHE A 67 -2.57 16.06 4.97
C PHE A 67 -2.00 17.18 4.10
N LYS A 68 -2.56 18.39 4.14
CA LYS A 68 -1.98 19.55 3.43
C LYS A 68 -0.54 19.80 3.84
N GLN A 69 -0.26 19.80 5.14
CA GLN A 69 1.11 19.94 5.63
C GLN A 69 2.01 18.79 5.15
N CYS A 70 1.53 17.55 5.18
CA CYS A 70 2.30 16.41 4.68
C CYS A 70 2.57 16.52 3.17
N LEU A 71 1.60 17.00 2.37
CA LEU A 71 1.60 16.95 0.90
C LEU A 71 2.06 18.25 0.22
N SER A 72 2.24 19.35 0.96
CA SER A 72 2.46 20.72 0.45
C SER A 72 3.59 20.90 -0.56
N SER A 73 4.54 19.97 -0.62
CA SER A 73 5.69 20.02 -1.52
C SER A 73 6.01 18.65 -2.11
N ALA A 74 5.06 17.71 -2.07
CA ALA A 74 5.28 16.35 -2.52
C ALA A 74 5.41 16.30 -4.05
N ASP A 75 6.53 15.78 -4.56
CA ASP A 75 6.64 15.40 -5.97
C ASP A 75 5.99 14.03 -6.22
N THR A 76 6.15 13.15 -5.23
CA THR A 76 5.59 11.79 -5.24
C THR A 76 4.96 11.44 -3.91
N ILE A 77 3.78 10.84 -3.96
CA ILE A 77 3.04 10.30 -2.82
C ILE A 77 3.08 8.78 -2.96
N ILE A 78 3.61 8.09 -1.96
CA ILE A 78 3.57 6.64 -1.86
C ILE A 78 2.49 6.29 -0.83
N SER A 79 1.42 5.63 -1.27
CA SER A 79 0.38 5.13 -0.39
C SER A 79 0.40 3.60 -0.37
N VAL A 80 0.82 3.06 0.77
CA VAL A 80 0.90 1.61 1.04
C VAL A 80 -0.06 1.18 2.14
N LEU A 81 -1.15 1.93 2.29
CA LEU A 81 -2.28 1.51 3.11
C LEU A 81 -2.91 0.25 2.52
N GLY A 82 -3.33 -0.65 3.40
CA GLY A 82 -3.94 -1.90 3.01
C GLY A 82 -4.47 -2.63 4.22
N GLU A 83 -5.47 -3.47 3.99
CA GLU A 83 -5.99 -4.42 4.96
C GLU A 83 -5.88 -5.82 4.35
N ASN A 84 -5.33 -6.77 5.13
CA ASN A 84 -5.14 -8.15 4.69
C ASN A 84 -6.28 -9.06 5.15
N GLU A 85 -7.06 -8.61 6.13
CA GLU A 85 -8.19 -9.35 6.68
C GLU A 85 -9.51 -8.99 6.00
N ASN A 86 -10.41 -9.96 5.86
CA ASN A 86 -11.73 -9.73 5.24
C ASN A 86 -12.74 -9.13 6.23
N ILE A 87 -12.44 -7.93 6.73
CA ILE A 87 -13.24 -7.25 7.77
C ILE A 87 -14.31 -6.35 7.12
N ALA A 88 -15.58 -6.59 7.45
CA ALA A 88 -16.69 -5.78 6.97
C ALA A 88 -16.70 -4.37 7.60
N GLY A 89 -17.09 -3.37 6.81
CA GLY A 89 -17.24 -1.97 7.27
C GLY A 89 -15.93 -1.20 7.44
N LEU A 90 -14.80 -1.77 7.03
CA LEU A 90 -13.52 -1.08 7.02
C LEU A 90 -13.40 -0.20 5.76
N HIS A 91 -13.04 1.07 5.97
CA HIS A 91 -13.06 2.14 4.96
C HIS A 91 -11.75 2.95 4.94
N ILE A 92 -10.66 2.37 5.41
CA ILE A 92 -9.40 3.09 5.64
C ILE A 92 -8.81 3.61 4.32
N LEU A 93 -8.94 2.86 3.23
CA LEU A 93 -8.37 3.26 1.94
C LEU A 93 -9.21 4.38 1.31
N GLN A 94 -10.54 4.25 1.29
CA GLN A 94 -11.42 5.31 0.78
C GLN A 94 -11.29 6.60 1.62
N ASP A 95 -11.18 6.49 2.95
CA ASP A 95 -11.05 7.66 3.84
C ASP A 95 -9.73 8.40 3.57
N ALA A 96 -8.62 7.67 3.45
CA ALA A 96 -7.34 8.27 3.05
C ALA A 96 -7.41 8.91 1.67
N ALA A 97 -8.09 8.29 0.71
CA ALA A 97 -8.23 8.83 -0.64
C ALA A 97 -9.02 10.14 -0.64
N THR A 98 -10.15 10.18 0.07
CA THR A 98 -10.96 11.39 0.23
C THR A 98 -10.17 12.52 0.88
N THR A 99 -9.46 12.25 1.98
CA THR A 99 -8.65 13.27 2.66
C THR A 99 -7.50 13.75 1.79
N THR A 100 -6.81 12.84 1.09
CA THR A 100 -5.70 13.19 0.17
C THR A 100 -6.19 14.09 -0.95
N VAL A 101 -7.28 13.73 -1.63
CA VAL A 101 -7.88 14.55 -2.69
C VAL A 101 -8.33 15.92 -2.17
N SER A 102 -8.95 15.97 -0.99
CA SER A 102 -9.41 17.22 -0.38
C SER A 102 -8.22 18.13 -0.04
N ALA A 103 -7.15 17.58 0.52
CA ALA A 103 -5.93 18.32 0.82
C ALA A 103 -5.25 18.85 -0.45
N LEU A 104 -5.13 18.03 -1.50
CA LEU A 104 -4.57 18.45 -2.78
C LEU A 104 -5.42 19.54 -3.45
N GLN A 105 -6.75 19.43 -3.37
CA GLN A 105 -7.66 20.47 -3.88
C GLN A 105 -7.40 21.82 -3.21
N GLU A 106 -7.28 21.85 -1.89
CA GLU A 106 -7.01 23.07 -1.16
C GLU A 106 -5.62 23.62 -1.50
N LEU A 107 -4.59 22.76 -1.59
CA LEU A 107 -3.24 23.18 -2.00
C LEU A 107 -3.20 23.81 -3.39
N CYS A 108 -3.88 23.21 -4.38
CA CYS A 108 -3.98 23.77 -5.73
C CYS A 108 -4.75 25.10 -5.75
N THR A 109 -5.72 25.28 -4.86
CA THR A 109 -6.51 26.52 -4.75
C THR A 109 -5.70 27.64 -4.08
N GLU A 110 -4.93 27.31 -3.05
CA GLU A 110 -4.07 28.24 -2.30
C GLU A 110 -2.81 28.62 -3.07
N ASN A 111 -2.27 27.71 -3.87
CA ASN A 111 -1.08 27.92 -4.68
C ASN A 111 -1.34 27.53 -6.15
N PRO A 112 -1.63 28.51 -7.02
CA PRO A 112 -1.85 28.26 -8.45
C PRO A 112 -0.66 27.62 -9.18
N ASN A 113 0.54 27.69 -8.62
CA ASN A 113 1.75 27.08 -9.18
C ASN A 113 2.07 25.72 -8.53
N TYR A 114 1.14 25.13 -7.78
CA TYR A 114 1.33 23.82 -7.17
C TYR A 114 1.49 22.76 -8.27
N GLU A 115 2.64 22.07 -8.27
CA GLU A 115 2.89 21.00 -9.22
C GLU A 115 2.10 19.74 -8.84
N ILE A 116 1.40 19.18 -9.81
CA ILE A 116 0.57 17.99 -9.61
C ILE A 116 1.45 16.79 -9.24
N PRO A 117 1.32 16.23 -8.02
CA PRO A 117 2.12 15.10 -7.58
C PRO A 117 1.78 13.83 -8.34
N ARG A 118 2.74 12.92 -8.38
CA ARG A 118 2.47 11.53 -8.76
C ARG A 118 2.08 10.71 -7.52
N LEU A 119 0.97 10.00 -7.57
CA LEU A 119 0.53 9.11 -6.49
C LEU A 119 0.74 7.65 -6.89
N VAL A 120 1.63 6.95 -6.17
CA VAL A 120 1.91 5.53 -6.32
C VAL A 120 1.15 4.76 -5.24
N LEU A 121 0.10 4.05 -5.64
CA LEU A 121 -0.86 3.38 -4.77
C LEU A 121 -0.65 1.87 -4.73
N LEU A 122 -0.66 1.28 -3.54
CA LEU A 122 -0.84 -0.16 -3.36
C LEU A 122 -2.23 -0.60 -3.81
N SER A 123 -2.26 -1.28 -4.94
CA SER A 123 -3.42 -1.92 -5.55
C SER A 123 -3.26 -3.45 -5.49
N SER A 124 -3.90 -4.19 -6.38
CA SER A 124 -3.83 -5.64 -6.45
C SER A 124 -3.91 -6.15 -7.88
N ALA A 125 -3.07 -7.14 -8.20
CA ALA A 125 -3.14 -7.84 -9.48
C ALA A 125 -4.48 -8.54 -9.72
N THR A 126 -5.27 -8.80 -8.66
CA THR A 126 -6.60 -9.41 -8.80
C THR A 126 -7.54 -8.56 -9.67
N TRP A 127 -7.38 -7.25 -9.73
CA TRP A 127 -8.27 -6.36 -10.50
C TRP A 127 -7.66 -5.85 -11.81
N ASN A 128 -6.46 -6.29 -12.16
CA ASN A 128 -5.88 -6.05 -13.47
C ASN A 128 -6.39 -7.12 -14.45
N ALA A 129 -7.03 -6.71 -15.54
CA ALA A 129 -7.61 -7.63 -16.52
C ALA A 129 -6.57 -8.55 -17.17
N THR A 130 -5.39 -8.02 -17.49
CA THR A 130 -4.26 -8.76 -18.06
C THR A 130 -3.77 -9.84 -17.10
N PHE A 131 -3.50 -9.49 -15.84
CA PHE A 131 -3.02 -10.45 -14.84
C PHE A 131 -4.10 -11.47 -14.43
N ALA A 132 -5.36 -11.01 -14.33
CA ALA A 132 -6.49 -11.86 -14.01
C ALA A 132 -6.75 -12.90 -15.12
N GLY A 133 -6.51 -12.54 -16.39
CA GLY A 133 -6.71 -13.41 -17.54
C GLY A 133 -5.84 -14.68 -17.51
N ALA A 134 -4.66 -14.61 -16.89
CA ALA A 134 -3.76 -15.75 -16.72
C ALA A 134 -4.21 -16.73 -15.61
N ARG A 135 -5.15 -16.33 -14.75
CA ARG A 135 -5.59 -17.12 -13.58
C ARG A 135 -6.85 -17.93 -13.93
N PRO A 136 -6.96 -19.21 -13.53
CA PRO A 136 -8.20 -19.97 -13.66
C PRO A 136 -9.39 -19.24 -13.00
N ARG A 137 -10.52 -19.14 -13.73
CA ARG A 137 -11.69 -18.36 -13.31
C ARG A 137 -12.22 -18.73 -11.93
N PHE A 138 -12.23 -20.02 -11.59
CA PHE A 138 -12.66 -20.49 -10.27
C PHE A 138 -11.74 -19.98 -9.14
N ILE A 139 -10.42 -20.05 -9.32
CA ILE A 139 -9.45 -19.54 -8.35
C ILE A 139 -9.57 -18.02 -8.23
N HIS A 140 -9.79 -17.32 -9.33
CA HIS A 140 -10.03 -15.88 -9.33
C HIS A 140 -11.29 -15.51 -8.52
N TRP A 141 -12.39 -16.25 -8.71
CA TRP A 141 -13.62 -16.09 -7.95
C TRP A 141 -13.41 -16.37 -6.45
N LEU A 142 -12.69 -17.43 -6.08
CA LEU A 142 -12.36 -17.74 -4.70
C LEU A 142 -11.64 -16.58 -4.00
N ILE A 143 -10.61 -16.04 -4.64
CA ILE A 143 -9.83 -14.92 -4.10
C ILE A 143 -10.70 -13.67 -3.94
N LYS A 144 -11.50 -13.31 -4.96
CA LYS A 144 -12.39 -12.15 -4.87
C LYS A 144 -13.41 -12.28 -3.74
N THR A 145 -13.90 -13.50 -3.51
CA THR A 145 -14.89 -13.76 -2.46
C THR A 145 -14.25 -13.73 -1.07
N ALA A 146 -13.07 -14.34 -0.91
CA ALA A 146 -12.36 -14.42 0.36
C ALA A 146 -11.89 -13.05 0.87
N PHE A 147 -11.71 -12.06 -0.01
CA PHE A 147 -11.20 -10.72 0.33
C PHE A 147 -12.14 -9.61 -0.16
N CYS A 148 -13.44 -9.86 -0.19
CA CYS A 148 -14.39 -8.95 -0.85
C CYS A 148 -14.45 -7.56 -0.20
N TYR A 149 -14.35 -7.46 1.14
CA TYR A 149 -14.41 -6.18 1.85
C TYR A 149 -13.18 -5.29 1.63
N PRO A 150 -11.94 -5.77 1.86
CA PRO A 150 -10.76 -4.94 1.59
C PRO A 150 -10.63 -4.61 0.09
N TYR A 151 -11.08 -5.49 -0.81
CA TYR A 151 -11.14 -5.15 -2.23
C TYR A 151 -12.19 -4.09 -2.56
N ALA A 152 -13.36 -4.10 -1.90
CA ALA A 152 -14.35 -3.05 -2.10
C ALA A 152 -13.84 -1.68 -1.65
N ASP A 153 -13.14 -1.61 -0.51
CA ASP A 153 -12.49 -0.39 -0.03
C ASP A 153 -11.39 0.09 -1.00
N LEU A 154 -10.52 -0.83 -1.45
CA LEU A 154 -9.47 -0.54 -2.43
C LEU A 154 -10.02 0.03 -3.75
N LEU A 155 -11.06 -0.60 -4.31
CA LEU A 155 -11.64 -0.16 -5.58
C LEU A 155 -12.26 1.24 -5.48
N LYS A 156 -12.94 1.55 -4.36
CA LYS A 156 -13.46 2.90 -4.11
C LYS A 156 -12.34 3.93 -3.98
N ALA A 157 -11.27 3.59 -3.26
CA ALA A 157 -10.11 4.48 -3.15
C ALA A 157 -9.47 4.77 -4.53
N GLN A 158 -9.31 3.74 -5.36
CA GLN A 158 -8.83 3.89 -6.74
C GLN A 158 -9.73 4.80 -7.56
N GLU A 159 -11.05 4.62 -7.47
CA GLU A 159 -12.02 5.44 -8.17
C GLU A 159 -11.94 6.91 -7.75
N ILE A 160 -11.86 7.20 -6.44
CA ILE A 160 -11.71 8.55 -5.90
C ILE A 160 -10.47 9.25 -6.49
N TYR A 161 -9.33 8.54 -6.55
CA TYR A 161 -8.12 9.10 -7.14
C TYR A 161 -8.21 9.27 -8.66
N ALA A 162 -8.77 8.27 -9.37
CA ALA A 162 -8.89 8.29 -10.83
C ALA A 162 -9.83 9.38 -11.35
N GLN A 163 -10.81 9.81 -10.54
CA GLN A 163 -11.71 10.92 -10.87
C GLN A 163 -11.02 12.29 -10.82
N ARG A 164 -9.80 12.39 -10.28
CA ARG A 164 -9.10 13.66 -10.02
C ARG A 164 -7.72 13.77 -10.72
N PRO A 165 -7.63 13.56 -12.05
CA PRO A 165 -6.37 13.70 -12.78
C PRO A 165 -5.84 15.14 -12.78
N ASP A 166 -6.71 16.11 -12.47
CA ASP A 166 -6.37 17.52 -12.27
C ASP A 166 -5.60 17.80 -10.96
N LEU A 167 -5.61 16.87 -10.01
CA LEU A 167 -4.94 17.01 -8.71
C LEU A 167 -3.75 16.06 -8.52
N LEU A 168 -3.72 14.94 -9.23
CA LEU A 168 -2.65 13.94 -9.11
C LEU A 168 -2.54 13.08 -10.37
N ARG A 169 -1.36 12.51 -10.59
CA ARG A 169 -1.12 11.46 -11.59
C ARG A 169 -1.05 10.11 -10.90
N LEU A 170 -2.04 9.24 -11.13
CA LEU A 170 -2.15 7.95 -10.44
C LEU A 170 -1.29 6.86 -11.10
N CYS A 171 -0.57 6.10 -10.30
CA CYS A 171 0.15 4.88 -10.67
C CYS A 171 -0.23 3.76 -9.70
N LEU A 172 -0.71 2.63 -10.21
CA LEU A 172 -1.15 1.47 -9.45
C LEU A 172 -0.04 0.42 -9.38
N ILE A 173 0.45 0.14 -8.18
CA ILE A 173 1.30 -1.03 -7.91
C ILE A 173 0.42 -2.23 -7.65
N GLN A 174 0.47 -3.24 -8.51
CA GLN A 174 -0.46 -4.36 -8.53
C GLN A 174 0.26 -5.69 -8.25
N PRO A 175 0.60 -5.97 -6.98
CA PRO A 175 1.24 -7.21 -6.62
C PRO A 175 0.29 -8.41 -6.73
N PRO A 176 0.84 -9.64 -6.91
CA PRO A 176 0.12 -10.88 -6.67
C PRO A 176 -0.02 -11.09 -5.14
N ALA A 177 -0.08 -12.33 -4.65
CA ALA A 177 -0.22 -12.56 -3.23
C ALA A 177 1.02 -12.09 -2.45
N ILE A 178 0.82 -11.28 -1.40
CA ILE A 178 1.92 -10.74 -0.59
C ILE A 178 2.20 -11.69 0.58
N VAL A 179 3.44 -12.15 0.70
CA VAL A 179 3.85 -13.16 1.69
C VAL A 179 4.97 -12.65 2.60
N GLU A 180 5.09 -13.27 3.76
CA GLU A 180 6.28 -13.10 4.59
C GLU A 180 7.43 -13.91 4.00
N GLY A 181 8.63 -13.34 4.01
CA GLY A 181 9.82 -14.01 3.48
C GLY A 181 10.95 -13.04 3.16
N GLU A 182 12.11 -13.61 2.89
CA GLU A 182 13.29 -12.86 2.49
C GLU A 182 13.12 -12.20 1.11
N SER A 183 13.76 -11.05 0.94
CA SER A 183 13.83 -10.35 -0.34
C SER A 183 14.73 -11.14 -1.30
N SER A 184 14.16 -11.58 -2.42
CA SER A 184 14.87 -12.29 -3.50
C SER A 184 15.28 -11.37 -4.65
N GLY A 185 14.83 -10.12 -4.60
CA GLY A 185 14.76 -9.21 -5.74
C GLY A 185 13.35 -9.16 -6.31
N HIS A 186 13.03 -8.06 -7.00
CA HIS A 186 11.71 -7.82 -7.58
C HIS A 186 11.77 -7.75 -9.11
N ILE A 187 10.63 -8.05 -9.73
CA ILE A 187 10.38 -7.94 -11.16
C ILE A 187 9.21 -6.97 -11.34
N LEU A 188 9.40 -6.01 -12.23
CA LEU A 188 8.38 -5.08 -12.68
C LEU A 188 7.87 -5.51 -14.05
N SER A 189 6.55 -5.63 -14.21
CA SER A 189 5.94 -5.99 -15.50
C SER A 189 4.53 -5.45 -15.64
N THR A 190 4.16 -5.02 -16.83
CA THR A 190 2.79 -4.63 -17.19
C THR A 190 1.99 -5.78 -17.80
N GLU A 191 2.65 -6.91 -18.08
CA GLU A 191 2.06 -8.05 -18.82
C GLU A 191 1.78 -9.24 -17.92
N THR A 192 2.67 -9.54 -16.98
CA THR A 192 2.56 -10.73 -16.13
C THR A 192 2.96 -10.47 -14.68
N VAL A 193 2.45 -11.29 -13.78
CA VAL A 193 2.90 -11.37 -12.39
C VAL A 193 3.12 -12.83 -12.03
N THR A 194 4.04 -13.08 -11.08
CA THR A 194 4.24 -14.42 -10.54
C THR A 194 3.17 -14.74 -9.47
N LEU A 195 3.31 -15.86 -8.76
CA LEU A 195 2.34 -16.27 -7.74
C LEU A 195 2.38 -15.37 -6.51
N VAL A 196 3.58 -14.93 -6.11
CA VAL A 196 3.79 -14.20 -4.86
C VAL A 196 4.80 -13.05 -4.97
N VAL A 197 4.73 -12.15 -4.00
CA VAL A 197 5.77 -11.15 -3.72
C VAL A 197 6.03 -11.07 -2.21
N SER A 198 7.29 -10.99 -1.80
CA SER A 198 7.63 -10.72 -0.40
C SER A 198 7.39 -9.24 -0.05
N TYR A 199 7.17 -8.91 1.22
CA TYR A 199 7.06 -7.50 1.63
C TYR A 199 8.31 -6.67 1.29
N GLY A 200 9.50 -7.28 1.38
CA GLY A 200 10.76 -6.63 1.00
C GLY A 200 10.86 -6.36 -0.50
N ASP A 201 10.55 -7.35 -1.33
CA ASP A 201 10.58 -7.19 -2.80
C ASP A 201 9.51 -6.19 -3.26
N LEU A 202 8.33 -6.20 -2.62
CA LEU A 202 7.29 -5.22 -2.90
C LEU A 202 7.74 -3.80 -2.55
N ALA A 203 8.38 -3.62 -1.40
CA ALA A 203 8.92 -2.32 -1.00
C ALA A 203 9.98 -1.80 -1.99
N SER A 204 10.90 -2.66 -2.44
CA SER A 204 11.89 -2.32 -3.46
C SER A 204 11.23 -1.90 -4.77
N GLY A 205 10.19 -2.63 -5.22
CA GLY A 205 9.40 -2.25 -6.38
C GLY A 205 8.70 -0.90 -6.24
N PHE A 206 8.17 -0.58 -5.05
CA PHE A 206 7.59 0.74 -4.78
C PHE A 206 8.61 1.86 -4.93
N VAL A 207 9.78 1.73 -4.31
CA VAL A 207 10.82 2.77 -4.35
C VAL A 207 11.32 2.93 -5.79
N GLU A 208 11.55 1.85 -6.50
CA GLU A 208 11.96 1.91 -7.91
C GLU A 208 10.93 2.63 -8.78
N VAL A 209 9.65 2.22 -8.71
CA VAL A 209 8.58 2.84 -9.49
C VAL A 209 8.38 4.30 -9.10
N ALA A 210 8.54 4.66 -7.82
CA ALA A 210 8.38 6.02 -7.33
C ALA A 210 9.51 6.97 -7.77
N THR A 211 10.75 6.47 -7.88
CA THR A 211 11.94 7.33 -8.01
C THR A 211 12.58 7.33 -9.39
N LYS A 212 12.37 6.27 -10.19
CA LYS A 212 12.97 6.21 -11.54
C LYS A 212 12.08 6.86 -12.60
N ALA A 213 12.71 7.66 -13.45
CA ALA A 213 12.03 8.39 -14.53
C ALA A 213 11.36 7.45 -15.56
N GLU A 214 11.92 6.26 -15.80
CA GLU A 214 11.40 5.27 -16.76
C GLU A 214 9.99 4.74 -16.41
N HIS A 215 9.55 4.90 -15.16
CA HIS A 215 8.23 4.47 -14.71
C HIS A 215 7.23 5.61 -14.54
N ARG A 216 7.61 6.85 -14.88
CA ARG A 216 6.82 8.05 -14.56
C ARG A 216 5.44 8.06 -15.23
N ASP A 217 5.34 7.49 -16.42
CA ASP A 217 4.12 7.51 -17.25
C ASP A 217 3.36 6.18 -17.21
N ILE A 218 3.76 5.25 -16.32
CA ILE A 218 3.08 3.97 -16.17
C ILE A 218 1.89 4.12 -15.22
N GLU A 219 0.68 3.84 -15.73
CA GLU A 219 -0.56 3.91 -14.94
C GLU A 219 -0.74 2.71 -14.00
N ALA A 220 -0.28 1.52 -14.40
CA ALA A 220 -0.40 0.31 -13.61
C ALA A 220 0.75 -0.65 -13.90
N ILE A 221 1.33 -1.23 -12.84
CA ILE A 221 2.48 -2.14 -12.96
C ILE A 221 2.44 -3.23 -11.90
N GLY A 222 2.70 -4.45 -12.33
CA GLY A 222 2.85 -5.60 -11.46
C GLY A 222 4.23 -5.64 -10.79
N VAL A 223 4.26 -6.03 -9.52
CA VAL A 223 5.50 -6.24 -8.76
C VAL A 223 5.49 -7.66 -8.22
N SER A 224 6.53 -8.42 -8.55
CA SER A 224 6.64 -9.85 -8.21
C SER A 224 8.01 -10.17 -7.63
N SER A 225 8.11 -11.19 -6.77
CA SER A 225 9.42 -11.71 -6.35
C SER A 225 10.09 -12.50 -7.48
N THR A 226 11.41 -12.42 -7.58
CA THR A 226 12.24 -13.19 -8.54
C THR A 226 12.40 -14.66 -8.13
N SER A 227 12.14 -14.99 -6.86
CA SER A 227 12.30 -16.36 -6.33
C SER A 227 11.56 -17.39 -7.18
N LYS A 228 12.25 -18.49 -7.51
CA LYS A 228 11.71 -19.63 -8.25
C LYS A 228 10.90 -20.58 -7.37
N ASP A 229 11.19 -20.64 -6.07
CA ASP A 229 10.50 -21.51 -5.12
C ASP A 229 9.31 -20.81 -4.47
N GLN A 230 8.29 -20.55 -5.29
CA GLN A 230 7.05 -19.91 -4.83
C GLN A 230 6.03 -20.92 -4.29
N LYS A 231 6.22 -22.21 -4.59
CA LYS A 231 5.27 -23.27 -4.23
C LYS A 231 5.18 -23.49 -2.73
N LYS A 232 6.25 -23.19 -1.98
CA LYS A 232 6.26 -23.28 -0.51
C LYS A 232 5.17 -22.43 0.15
N TYR A 233 4.71 -21.36 -0.50
CA TYR A 233 3.65 -20.50 0.03
C TYR A 233 2.24 -21.00 -0.28
N LEU A 234 2.06 -22.05 -1.07
CA LEU A 234 0.72 -22.51 -1.47
C LEU A 234 -0.18 -22.85 -0.28
N LEU A 235 0.37 -23.50 0.74
CA LEU A 235 -0.38 -23.85 1.95
C LEU A 235 -0.82 -22.59 2.71
N GLU A 236 0.08 -21.62 2.88
CA GLU A 236 -0.24 -20.33 3.50
C GLU A 236 -1.34 -19.60 2.75
N LEU A 237 -1.26 -19.53 1.42
CA LEU A 237 -2.28 -18.89 0.58
C LEU A 237 -3.64 -19.57 0.69
N GLN A 238 -3.67 -20.91 0.72
CA GLN A 238 -4.90 -21.67 0.91
C GLN A 238 -5.53 -21.38 2.28
N ILE A 239 -4.74 -21.35 3.35
CA ILE A 239 -5.21 -21.02 4.70
C ILE A 239 -5.81 -19.61 4.72
N ARG A 240 -5.15 -18.62 4.11
CA ARG A 240 -5.66 -17.25 4.03
C ARG A 240 -6.98 -17.16 3.27
N ILE A 241 -7.12 -17.88 2.15
CA ILE A 241 -8.38 -17.94 1.38
C ILE A 241 -9.48 -18.54 2.25
N VAL A 242 -9.24 -19.69 2.90
CA VAL A 242 -10.23 -20.34 3.77
C VAL A 242 -10.64 -19.41 4.91
N ARG A 243 -9.69 -18.75 5.57
CA ARG A 243 -9.94 -17.78 6.63
C ARG A 243 -10.81 -16.61 6.15
N GLY A 244 -10.51 -16.05 4.98
CA GLY A 244 -11.32 -15.00 4.36
C GLY A 244 -12.76 -15.44 4.03
N PHE A 245 -12.94 -16.69 3.59
CA PHE A 245 -14.25 -17.31 3.40
C PHE A 245 -15.03 -17.46 4.70
N LEU A 246 -14.39 -17.96 5.76
CA LEU A 246 -15.02 -18.09 7.07
C LEU A 246 -15.43 -16.72 7.61
N ALA A 247 -14.58 -15.71 7.46
CA ALA A 247 -14.91 -14.33 7.83
C ALA A 247 -16.15 -13.79 7.09
N GLN A 248 -16.37 -14.22 5.85
CA GLN A 248 -17.52 -13.80 5.05
C GLN A 248 -18.83 -14.45 5.49
N TYR A 249 -18.81 -15.77 5.73
CA TYR A 249 -20.03 -16.57 5.87
C TYR A 249 -20.35 -16.99 7.31
N VAL A 250 -19.39 -16.88 8.24
CA VAL A 250 -19.59 -17.22 9.65
C VAL A 250 -19.71 -15.92 10.46
N PRO A 251 -20.92 -15.53 10.89
CA PRO A 251 -21.11 -14.32 11.68
C PRO A 251 -20.25 -14.34 12.95
N GLY A 252 -19.52 -13.25 13.19
CA GLY A 252 -18.65 -13.14 14.36
C GLY A 252 -17.38 -13.98 14.30
N TYR A 253 -16.99 -14.53 13.14
CA TYR A 253 -15.78 -15.34 12.96
C TYR A 253 -14.54 -14.73 13.65
N PHE A 254 -14.20 -13.47 13.36
CA PHE A 254 -13.04 -12.83 14.00
C PHE A 254 -13.17 -12.69 15.52
N SER A 255 -14.40 -12.52 16.04
CA SER A 255 -14.63 -12.48 17.49
C SER A 255 -14.42 -13.86 18.14
N ILE A 256 -14.83 -14.93 17.45
CA ILE A 256 -14.61 -16.31 17.90
C ILE A 256 -13.13 -16.65 17.81
N GLU A 257 -12.51 -16.35 16.67
CA GLU A 257 -11.09 -16.55 16.41
C GLU A 257 -10.25 -15.86 17.50
N ASN A 258 -10.42 -14.55 17.71
CA ASN A 258 -9.67 -13.83 18.73
C ASN A 258 -9.86 -14.39 20.15
N LYS A 259 -11.05 -14.90 20.49
CA LYS A 259 -11.29 -15.57 21.78
C LYS A 259 -10.54 -16.90 21.88
N VAL A 260 -10.53 -17.70 20.80
CA VAL A 260 -9.84 -19.00 20.77
C VAL A 260 -8.33 -18.81 20.82
N TRP A 261 -7.76 -17.88 20.05
CA TRP A 261 -6.32 -17.59 20.08
C TRP A 261 -5.88 -16.91 21.38
N GLY A 262 -6.72 -16.02 21.94
CA GLY A 262 -6.50 -15.45 23.27
C GLY A 262 -6.50 -16.49 24.39
N LEU A 263 -7.31 -17.55 24.27
CA LEU A 263 -7.31 -18.70 25.18
C LEU A 263 -6.08 -19.61 25.02
N LEU A 264 -5.46 -19.62 23.83
CA LEU A 264 -4.27 -20.40 23.52
C LEU A 264 -2.95 -19.65 23.75
N GLY A 265 -3.00 -18.40 24.23
CA GLY A 265 -1.82 -17.62 24.61
C GLY A 265 -1.00 -17.07 23.44
N TYR A 266 -1.57 -17.01 22.24
CA TYR A 266 -0.96 -16.39 21.07
C TYR A 266 -1.62 -15.02 20.82
N ALA A 267 -1.21 -14.00 21.58
CA ALA A 267 -1.61 -12.60 21.40
C ALA A 267 -0.36 -11.72 21.26
#